data_AF-A0A017T8Y9-F1
#
_entry.id   AF-A0A017T8Y9-F1
#
_cell.length_a   1.000
_cell.length_b   1.000
_cell.length_c   1.000
_cell.angle_alpha   90.00
_cell.angle_beta   90.00
_cell.angle_gamma   90.00
#
_symmetry.space_group_name_H-M   'P 1'
#
loop_
_entity.id
_entity.type
_entity.pdbx_description
1 polymer ?
#
loop_
_entity_poly.entity_id
_entity_poly.type
_entity_poly.pdbx_seq_one_letter_code
_entity_poly.pdbx_strand_id
1 'polypeptide(L)'
;MGLVLGLASAALVGGCDKDREAASSTGDPAAASGSAAAPGSAAAVAPGASAQPASPPPAAAQKTAPVSDKEPLAARVEAFDKELAAIIRAPETEVMQVPAPFFGKGDIYRITRRLTHHPLVLTVGVAGDAVVRLADNPDGYRALARKAQLRLENDALRLAYLTIFLETTRSFAHRFDIVRDTSEIQPRPGLDDATASRFSQAMDRYGRVLQPPTLTGSGPWQAAVYALRKQSLVRLDLTLTDDGAITGKETVLEPDLPIPYTL
;
A
#
# COMPACT_ATOMS: atom_id res chain seq x y z
N MET A 1 -34.59 0.86 23.12
CA MET A 1 -33.79 -0.18 22.43
C MET A 1 -32.34 0.30 22.39
N GLY A 2 -31.53 -0.14 23.36
CA GLY A 2 -30.12 0.25 23.47
C GLY A 2 -29.24 -0.79 22.76
N LEU A 3 -28.50 -0.37 21.75
CA LEU A 3 -27.52 -1.21 21.07
C LEU A 3 -26.14 -0.90 21.66
N VAL A 4 -25.62 -1.86 22.44
CA VAL A 4 -24.24 -1.84 22.95
C VAL A 4 -23.34 -2.32 21.81
N LEU A 5 -22.56 -1.40 21.22
CA LEU A 5 -21.50 -1.78 20.27
C LEU A 5 -20.25 -2.18 21.08
N GLY A 6 -19.94 -3.48 21.04
CA GLY A 6 -18.68 -4.02 21.52
C GLY A 6 -17.54 -3.61 20.59
N LEU A 7 -16.58 -2.88 21.13
CA LEU A 7 -15.26 -2.64 20.53
C LEU A 7 -14.44 -3.94 20.65
N ALA A 8 -14.29 -4.67 19.54
CA ALA A 8 -13.28 -5.71 19.41
C ALA A 8 -12.00 -5.05 18.87
N SER A 9 -11.04 -4.77 19.76
CA SER A 9 -9.68 -4.41 19.37
C SER A 9 -8.95 -5.65 18.88
N ALA A 10 -8.72 -5.76 17.57
CA ALA A 10 -7.76 -6.71 17.02
C ALA A 10 -6.35 -6.14 17.16
N ALA A 11 -5.66 -6.52 18.24
CA ALA A 11 -4.24 -6.29 18.40
C ALA A 11 -3.45 -7.20 17.45
N LEU A 12 -2.53 -6.63 16.66
CA LEU A 12 -1.41 -7.35 16.08
C LEU A 12 -0.48 -7.77 17.24
N VAL A 13 -0.75 -8.94 17.82
CA VAL A 13 0.08 -9.55 18.86
C VAL A 13 1.38 -10.04 18.21
N GLY A 14 2.46 -9.30 18.39
CA GLY A 14 3.82 -9.80 18.23
C GLY A 14 4.17 -10.67 19.44
N GLY A 15 3.99 -11.98 19.31
CA GLY A 15 4.46 -12.97 20.28
C GLY A 15 5.95 -13.23 20.09
N CYS A 16 6.76 -12.78 21.05
CA CYS A 16 8.13 -13.24 21.25
C CYS A 16 8.09 -14.56 22.04
N ASP A 17 8.06 -15.69 21.36
CA ASP A 17 8.39 -16.99 21.96
C ASP A 17 9.92 -17.12 22.01
N LYS A 18 10.47 -16.78 23.18
CA LYS A 18 11.74 -17.32 23.68
C LYS A 18 11.42 -18.66 24.31
N ASP A 19 12.38 -19.58 24.22
CA ASP A 19 12.41 -20.89 24.87
C ASP A 19 11.83 -22.05 24.03
N ARG A 20 12.64 -22.56 23.09
CA ARG A 20 12.60 -23.98 22.76
C ARG A 20 14.00 -24.59 22.70
N GLU A 21 14.31 -25.11 23.87
CA GLU A 21 15.19 -26.20 24.26
C GLU A 21 15.69 -27.14 23.15
N ALA A 22 16.97 -27.46 23.28
CA ALA A 22 17.75 -28.37 22.46
C ALA A 22 17.23 -29.82 22.53
N ALA A 23 17.15 -30.47 21.36
CA ALA A 23 17.20 -31.92 21.27
C ALA A 23 18.05 -32.33 20.07
N SER A 24 19.24 -32.82 20.40
CA SER A 24 20.17 -33.53 19.55
C SER A 24 19.51 -34.77 18.94
N SER A 25 19.64 -34.96 17.62
CA SER A 25 19.52 -36.30 17.02
C SER A 25 20.44 -36.39 15.81
N THR A 26 21.58 -37.02 16.07
CA THR A 26 22.52 -37.64 15.13
C THR A 26 21.79 -38.65 14.25
N GLY A 27 22.02 -38.59 12.94
CA GLY A 27 21.52 -39.56 11.96
C GLY A 27 22.32 -39.47 10.67
N ASP A 28 23.27 -40.40 10.55
CA ASP A 28 24.26 -40.63 9.48
C ASP A 28 23.69 -40.93 8.07
N PRO A 29 24.55 -40.97 7.03
CA PRO A 29 24.21 -40.77 5.63
C PRO A 29 23.94 -42.07 4.88
N ALA A 30 23.09 -42.00 3.84
CA ALA A 30 22.93 -43.08 2.87
C ALA A 30 23.11 -42.53 1.44
N ALA A 31 24.15 -43.06 0.82
CA ALA A 31 24.49 -42.90 -0.58
C ALA A 31 23.41 -43.47 -1.51
N ALA A 32 23.20 -42.83 -2.65
CA ALA A 32 22.73 -43.50 -3.86
C ALA A 32 23.26 -42.77 -5.10
N SER A 33 24.40 -43.25 -5.58
CA SER A 33 24.84 -43.08 -6.97
C SER A 33 23.79 -43.68 -7.91
N GLY A 34 23.33 -42.89 -8.87
CA GLY A 34 22.43 -43.33 -9.93
C GLY A 34 22.79 -42.64 -11.25
N SER A 35 23.81 -43.18 -11.91
CA SER A 35 24.19 -42.86 -13.29
C SER A 35 23.25 -43.57 -14.25
N ALA A 36 22.61 -42.83 -15.15
CA ALA A 36 22.06 -43.37 -16.39
C ALA A 36 21.98 -42.26 -17.45
N ALA A 37 22.96 -42.25 -18.34
CA ALA A 37 22.96 -41.48 -19.56
C ALA A 37 22.00 -42.10 -20.59
N ALA A 38 21.23 -41.26 -21.27
CA ALA A 38 20.54 -41.61 -22.51
C ALA A 38 20.67 -40.43 -23.50
N PRO A 39 21.30 -40.61 -24.67
CA PRO A 39 21.31 -39.62 -25.74
C PRO A 39 20.05 -39.80 -26.61
N GLY A 40 19.07 -38.91 -26.40
CA GLY A 40 17.79 -38.91 -27.12
C GLY A 40 17.67 -37.75 -28.09
N SER A 41 18.03 -38.03 -29.34
CA SER A 41 17.66 -37.42 -30.62
C SER A 41 16.83 -36.12 -30.68
N ALA A 42 17.33 -35.22 -31.52
CA ALA A 42 16.75 -33.95 -31.93
C ALA A 42 15.36 -34.06 -32.57
N ALA A 43 14.45 -33.16 -32.16
CA ALA A 43 13.32 -32.71 -32.95
C ALA A 43 13.29 -31.18 -32.91
N ALA A 44 13.63 -30.56 -34.04
CA ALA A 44 13.58 -29.12 -34.24
C ALA A 44 12.11 -28.66 -34.22
N VAL A 45 11.68 -28.09 -33.11
CA VAL A 45 10.40 -27.38 -33.01
C VAL A 45 10.66 -25.91 -33.34
N ALA A 46 9.92 -25.42 -34.33
CA ALA A 46 10.02 -24.08 -34.87
C ALA A 46 9.90 -22.99 -33.79
N PRO A 47 10.61 -21.85 -33.93
CA PRO A 47 10.46 -20.71 -33.03
C PRO A 47 9.11 -20.05 -33.27
N GLY A 48 8.10 -20.50 -32.51
CA GLY A 48 6.85 -19.76 -32.37
C GLY A 48 7.15 -18.45 -31.66
N ALA A 49 7.15 -17.36 -32.42
CA ALA A 49 7.25 -15.99 -31.93
C ALA A 49 6.19 -15.78 -30.83
N SER A 50 6.60 -15.96 -29.58
CA SER A 50 5.80 -15.62 -28.42
C SER A 50 5.64 -14.12 -28.47
N ALA A 51 4.47 -13.66 -28.93
CA ALA A 51 4.09 -12.28 -28.90
C ALA A 51 4.19 -11.82 -27.44
N GLN A 52 5.28 -11.11 -27.15
CA GLN A 52 5.52 -10.50 -25.85
C GLN A 52 4.29 -9.63 -25.56
N PRO A 53 3.48 -9.95 -24.53
CA PRO A 53 2.27 -9.19 -24.25
C PRO A 53 2.68 -7.73 -24.09
N ALA A 54 2.06 -6.86 -24.89
CA ALA A 54 2.38 -5.45 -24.91
C ALA A 54 2.39 -4.94 -23.47
N SER A 55 3.52 -4.35 -23.04
CA SER A 55 3.65 -3.77 -21.71
C SER A 55 2.42 -2.90 -21.46
N PRO A 56 1.63 -3.17 -20.40
CA PRO A 56 0.46 -2.36 -20.12
C PRO A 56 0.92 -0.90 -20.02
N PRO A 57 0.16 0.05 -20.60
CA PRO A 57 0.52 1.45 -20.54
C PRO A 57 0.76 1.82 -19.07
N PRO A 58 1.84 2.56 -18.76
CA PRO A 58 2.12 2.99 -17.40
C PRO A 58 0.84 3.63 -16.89
N ALA A 59 0.33 3.15 -15.75
CA ALA A 59 -0.92 3.62 -15.16
C ALA A 59 -0.82 5.14 -15.03
N ALA A 60 -1.38 5.85 -16.01
CA ALA A 60 -1.24 7.29 -16.12
C ALA A 60 -1.77 7.84 -14.81
N ALA A 61 -0.91 8.52 -14.06
CA ALA A 61 -1.25 9.08 -12.75
C ALA A 61 -2.57 9.82 -12.91
N GLN A 62 -3.66 9.22 -12.43
CA GLN A 62 -4.98 9.76 -12.66
C GLN A 62 -5.01 11.08 -11.93
N LYS A 63 -5.11 12.16 -12.70
CA LYS A 63 -4.97 13.52 -12.20
C LYS A 63 -6.12 13.75 -11.23
N THR A 64 -5.81 13.79 -9.93
CA THR A 64 -6.77 14.12 -8.89
C THR A 64 -7.30 15.53 -9.16
N ALA A 65 -8.61 15.65 -9.38
CA ALA A 65 -9.25 16.93 -9.64
C ALA A 65 -9.66 17.59 -8.32
N PRO A 66 -9.40 18.90 -8.14
CA PRO A 66 -9.95 19.64 -7.01
C PRO A 66 -11.48 19.72 -7.15
N VAL A 67 -12.20 19.50 -6.06
CA VAL A 67 -13.66 19.62 -6.01
C VAL A 67 -14.01 21.08 -5.77
N SER A 68 -14.64 21.74 -6.75
CA SER A 68 -14.98 23.17 -6.65
C SER A 68 -16.10 23.47 -5.65
N ASP A 69 -17.09 22.58 -5.54
CA ASP A 69 -18.20 22.72 -4.60
C ASP A 69 -18.07 21.72 -3.44
N LYS A 70 -17.72 22.24 -2.26
CA LYS A 70 -17.49 21.44 -1.05
C LYS A 70 -18.78 21.19 -0.25
N GLU A 71 -19.84 21.97 -0.50
CA GLU A 71 -21.03 21.95 0.34
C GLU A 71 -21.80 20.62 0.29
N PRO A 72 -21.98 19.95 -0.87
CA PRO A 72 -22.63 18.65 -0.92
C PRO A 72 -21.91 17.57 -0.09
N LEU A 73 -20.57 17.62 -0.07
CA LEU A 73 -19.77 16.71 0.74
C LEU A 73 -19.90 17.07 2.23
N ALA A 74 -19.77 18.35 2.58
CA ALA A 74 -19.91 18.81 3.96
C ALA A 74 -21.28 18.45 4.56
N ALA A 75 -22.37 18.67 3.81
CA ALA A 75 -23.72 18.35 4.26
C ALA A 75 -23.93 16.84 4.52
N ARG A 76 -23.33 15.97 3.70
CA ARG A 76 -23.36 14.52 3.93
C ARG A 76 -22.57 14.12 5.16
N VAL A 77 -21.39 14.71 5.34
CA VAL A 77 -20.50 14.42 6.47
C VAL A 77 -21.07 14.93 7.78
N GLU A 78 -21.79 16.06 7.78
CA GLU A 78 -22.35 16.69 8.99
C GLU A 78 -23.31 15.79 9.78
N ALA A 79 -24.02 14.90 9.09
CA ALA A 79 -24.90 13.92 9.74
C ALA A 79 -24.13 12.91 10.61
N PHE A 80 -22.84 12.69 10.32
CA PHE A 80 -21.97 11.76 11.01
C PHE A 80 -20.99 12.47 11.95
N ASP A 81 -20.36 13.55 11.47
CA ASP A 81 -19.34 14.32 12.18
C ASP A 81 -19.44 15.81 11.81
N LYS A 82 -19.99 16.59 12.74
CA LYS A 82 -20.16 18.05 12.57
C LYS A 82 -18.82 18.80 12.53
N GLU A 83 -17.82 18.32 13.25
CA GLU A 83 -16.50 18.94 13.29
C GLU A 83 -15.80 18.77 11.93
N LEU A 84 -15.86 17.56 11.37
CA LEU A 84 -15.33 17.29 10.05
C LEU A 84 -16.04 18.09 8.95
N ALA A 85 -17.36 18.25 9.03
CA ALA A 85 -18.10 19.10 8.12
C ALA A 85 -17.66 20.58 8.22
N ALA A 86 -17.41 21.09 9.43
CA ALA A 86 -16.87 22.44 9.62
C ALA A 86 -15.47 22.59 9.02
N ILE A 87 -14.62 21.56 9.14
CA ILE A 87 -13.29 21.52 8.49
C ILE A 87 -13.45 21.59 6.96
N ILE A 88 -14.36 20.83 6.37
CA ILE A 88 -14.58 20.82 4.92
C ILE A 88 -15.05 22.18 4.40
N ARG A 89 -15.93 22.86 5.14
CA ARG A 89 -16.47 24.18 4.77
C ARG A 89 -15.46 25.31 4.90
N ALA A 90 -14.40 25.13 5.67
CA ALA A 90 -13.41 26.18 5.86
C ALA A 90 -12.79 26.60 4.51
N PRO A 91 -12.61 27.92 4.26
CA PRO A 91 -12.15 28.42 2.97
C PRO A 91 -10.75 27.91 2.61
N GLU A 92 -9.87 27.72 3.60
CA GLU A 92 -8.49 27.22 3.47
C GLU A 92 -8.37 25.69 3.31
N THR A 93 -9.49 24.98 3.29
CA THR A 93 -9.52 23.53 3.08
C THR A 93 -9.58 23.19 1.59
N GLU A 94 -8.66 22.37 1.12
CA GLU A 94 -8.67 21.78 -0.22
C GLU A 94 -9.28 20.39 -0.17
N VAL A 95 -10.23 20.10 -1.06
CA VAL A 95 -10.86 18.78 -1.18
C VAL A 95 -10.50 18.23 -2.55
N MET A 96 -9.83 17.08 -2.56
CA MET A 96 -9.42 16.37 -3.77
C MET A 96 -10.12 15.02 -3.81
N GLN A 97 -10.76 14.70 -4.93
CA GLN A 97 -11.28 13.36 -5.14
C GLN A 97 -10.12 12.41 -5.48
N VAL A 98 -10.01 11.32 -4.73
CA VAL A 98 -9.07 10.23 -4.99
C VAL A 98 -9.77 9.25 -5.94
N PRO A 99 -9.25 9.06 -7.17
CA PRO A 99 -9.89 8.18 -8.14
C PRO A 99 -9.96 6.74 -7.64
N ALA A 100 -11.17 6.22 -7.44
CA ALA A 100 -11.41 4.86 -6.96
C ALA A 100 -12.17 4.04 -8.02
N PRO A 101 -11.54 3.68 -9.16
CA PRO A 101 -12.23 3.05 -10.29
C PRO A 101 -12.79 1.65 -9.97
N PHE A 102 -12.38 1.06 -8.85
CA PHE A 102 -12.87 -0.21 -8.33
C PHE A 102 -14.16 -0.08 -7.51
N PHE A 103 -14.63 1.13 -7.20
CA PHE A 103 -15.94 1.32 -6.55
C PHE A 103 -17.02 1.49 -7.61
N GLY A 104 -18.04 0.62 -7.56
CA GLY A 104 -19.23 0.77 -8.39
C GLY A 104 -20.11 1.94 -7.94
N LYS A 105 -20.08 2.29 -6.65
CA LYS A 105 -20.78 3.41 -6.04
C LYS A 105 -19.92 4.05 -4.96
N GLY A 106 -19.87 5.37 -4.92
CA GLY A 106 -19.17 6.09 -3.87
C GLY A 106 -17.75 6.49 -4.24
N ASP A 107 -17.17 7.30 -3.38
CA ASP A 107 -15.99 8.11 -3.68
C ASP A 107 -15.10 8.22 -2.45
N ILE A 108 -13.81 8.46 -2.69
CA ILE A 108 -12.83 8.78 -1.64
C ILE A 108 -12.39 10.22 -1.85
N TYR A 109 -12.35 10.98 -0.76
CA TYR A 109 -11.89 12.37 -0.76
C TYR A 109 -10.70 12.51 0.18
N ARG A 110 -9.66 13.19 -0.31
CA ARG A 110 -8.55 13.69 0.49
C ARG A 110 -8.82 15.15 0.81
N ILE A 111 -8.90 15.46 2.09
CA ILE A 111 -9.18 16.78 2.63
C ILE A 111 -7.87 17.30 3.21
N THR A 112 -7.37 18.42 2.70
CA THR A 112 -6.14 19.05 3.17
C THR A 112 -6.45 20.47 3.63
N ARG A 113 -6.30 20.75 4.92
CA ARG A 113 -6.47 22.10 5.47
C ARG A 113 -5.10 22.67 5.84
N ARG A 114 -4.74 23.83 5.31
CA ARG A 114 -3.47 24.48 5.65
C ARG A 114 -3.61 25.21 6.98
N LEU A 115 -2.99 24.69 8.04
CA LEU A 115 -2.86 25.40 9.32
C LEU A 115 -1.51 26.12 9.39
N THR A 116 -1.34 27.00 10.39
CA THR A 116 -0.14 27.84 10.55
C THR A 116 1.16 27.03 10.68
N HIS A 117 1.13 25.87 11.34
CA HIS A 117 2.34 25.10 11.66
C HIS A 117 2.49 23.80 10.88
N HIS A 118 1.38 23.17 10.47
CA HIS A 118 1.38 21.92 9.72
C HIS A 118 0.06 21.77 8.97
N PRO A 119 0.05 21.16 7.77
CA PRO A 119 -1.19 20.81 7.10
C PRO A 119 -1.93 19.71 7.87
N LEU A 120 -3.24 19.86 8.03
CA LEU A 120 -4.12 18.78 8.46
C LEU A 120 -4.57 18.01 7.22
N VAL A 121 -4.19 16.74 7.12
CA VAL A 121 -4.59 15.84 6.04
C VAL A 121 -5.51 14.77 6.58
N LEU A 122 -6.67 14.61 5.94
CA LEU A 122 -7.67 13.61 6.28
C LEU A 122 -8.15 12.91 5.01
N THR A 123 -8.57 11.67 5.15
CA THR A 123 -9.18 10.87 4.08
C THR A 123 -10.53 10.37 4.53
N VAL A 124 -11.54 10.59 3.69
CA VAL A 124 -12.94 10.25 3.96
C VAL A 124 -13.49 9.50 2.77
N GLY A 125 -14.12 8.37 3.03
CA GLY A 125 -14.89 7.64 2.04
C GLY A 125 -16.37 7.86 2.21
N VAL A 126 -17.10 7.96 1.10
CA VAL A 126 -18.56 8.11 1.08
C VAL A 126 -19.15 7.07 0.15
N ALA A 127 -20.10 6.26 0.64
CA ALA A 127 -20.83 5.29 -0.17
C ALA A 127 -22.29 5.20 0.28
N GLY A 128 -23.20 5.74 -0.53
CA GLY A 128 -24.62 5.86 -0.17
C GLY A 128 -24.80 6.81 1.02
N ASP A 129 -25.30 6.27 2.13
CA ASP A 129 -25.51 6.95 3.41
C ASP A 129 -24.29 6.84 4.35
N ALA A 130 -23.32 5.99 4.03
CA ALA A 130 -22.16 5.76 4.88
C ALA A 130 -21.06 6.79 4.59
N VAL A 131 -20.56 7.37 5.67
CA VAL A 131 -19.37 8.23 5.69
C VAL A 131 -18.38 7.58 6.65
N VAL A 132 -17.14 7.39 6.19
CA VAL A 132 -16.11 6.71 6.97
C VAL A 132 -14.80 7.48 6.90
N ARG A 133 -14.22 7.81 8.05
CA ARG A 133 -12.84 8.30 8.14
C ARG A 133 -11.87 7.14 7.94
N LEU A 134 -10.95 7.27 6.99
CA LEU A 134 -10.12 6.16 6.51
C LEU A 134 -8.75 6.11 7.19
N ALA A 135 -8.18 7.27 7.54
CA ALA A 135 -6.89 7.36 8.23
C ALA A 135 -6.88 6.51 9.51
N ASP A 136 -5.87 5.65 9.66
CA ASP A 136 -5.70 4.70 10.77
C ASP A 136 -6.91 3.74 10.96
N ASN A 137 -7.73 3.54 9.92
CA ASN A 137 -8.96 2.74 9.98
C ASN A 137 -9.11 1.77 8.79
N PRO A 138 -8.28 0.71 8.72
CA PRO A 138 -8.35 -0.29 7.65
C PRO A 138 -9.68 -1.04 7.62
N ASP A 139 -10.32 -1.23 8.77
CA ASP A 139 -11.60 -1.93 8.88
C ASP A 139 -12.75 -1.11 8.29
N GLY A 140 -12.74 0.20 8.55
CA GLY A 140 -13.63 1.17 7.94
C GLY A 140 -13.51 1.21 6.42
N TYR A 141 -12.30 1.14 5.89
CA TYR A 141 -12.08 1.05 4.43
C TYR A 141 -12.70 -0.21 3.83
N ARG A 142 -12.56 -1.37 4.47
CA ARG A 142 -13.19 -2.63 4.02
C ARG A 142 -14.72 -2.55 4.09
N ALA A 143 -15.26 -1.94 5.15
CA ALA A 143 -16.70 -1.73 5.28
C ALA A 143 -17.25 -0.79 4.19
N LEU A 144 -16.52 0.28 3.89
CA LEU A 144 -16.83 1.18 2.78
C LEU A 144 -16.81 0.43 1.46
N ALA A 145 -15.78 -0.36 1.18
CA ALA A 145 -15.64 -1.10 -0.07
C ALA A 145 -16.82 -2.04 -0.35
N ARG A 146 -17.32 -2.75 0.67
CA ARG A 146 -18.52 -3.58 0.54
C ARG A 146 -19.77 -2.76 0.19
N LYS A 147 -20.00 -1.63 0.87
CA LYS A 147 -21.12 -0.73 0.57
C LYS A 147 -20.98 -0.08 -0.82
N ALA A 148 -19.75 0.18 -1.23
CA ALA A 148 -19.38 0.80 -2.49
C ALA A 148 -19.46 -0.14 -3.71
N GLN A 149 -19.89 -1.39 -3.52
CA GLN A 149 -19.95 -2.40 -4.58
C GLN A 149 -18.58 -2.60 -5.24
N LEU A 150 -17.58 -2.96 -4.44
CA LEU A 150 -16.21 -3.24 -4.88
C LEU A 150 -16.17 -4.18 -6.10
N ARG A 151 -15.38 -3.80 -7.11
CA ARG A 151 -15.12 -4.56 -8.35
C ARG A 151 -13.63 -4.77 -8.55
N LEU A 152 -13.20 -6.02 -8.49
CA LEU A 152 -11.80 -6.45 -8.62
C LEU A 152 -11.63 -7.40 -9.81
N GLU A 153 -12.13 -7.01 -10.98
CA GLU A 153 -12.23 -7.89 -12.15
C GLU A 153 -10.86 -8.15 -12.82
N ASN A 154 -9.94 -7.20 -12.74
CA ASN A 154 -8.61 -7.28 -13.36
C ASN A 154 -7.50 -6.78 -12.42
N ASP A 155 -6.25 -7.09 -12.76
CA ASP A 155 -5.08 -6.78 -11.94
C ASP A 155 -4.86 -5.27 -11.78
N ALA A 156 -5.22 -4.46 -12.77
CA ALA A 156 -5.11 -3.01 -12.66
C ALA A 156 -6.05 -2.45 -11.58
N LEU A 157 -7.30 -2.93 -11.51
CA LEU A 157 -8.25 -2.54 -10.47
C LEU A 157 -7.82 -3.04 -9.08
N ARG A 158 -7.30 -4.28 -9.00
CA ARG A 158 -6.76 -4.85 -7.75
C ARG A 158 -5.57 -4.06 -7.23
N LEU A 159 -4.64 -3.70 -8.10
CA LEU A 159 -3.46 -2.93 -7.74
C LEU A 159 -3.83 -1.51 -7.31
N ALA A 160 -4.78 -0.88 -8.02
CA ALA A 160 -5.33 0.42 -7.63
C ALA A 160 -6.00 0.36 -6.25
N TYR A 161 -6.81 -0.67 -6.00
CA TYR A 161 -7.48 -0.90 -4.70
C TYR A 161 -6.49 -1.03 -3.56
N LEU A 162 -5.44 -1.84 -3.74
CA LEU A 162 -4.40 -2.06 -2.75
C LEU A 162 -3.56 -0.81 -2.51
N THR A 163 -3.18 -0.09 -3.57
CA THR A 163 -2.40 1.17 -3.46
C THR A 163 -3.19 2.23 -2.70
N ILE A 164 -4.46 2.45 -3.07
CA ILE A 164 -5.32 3.44 -2.41
C ILE A 164 -5.64 3.02 -0.97
N PHE A 165 -5.77 1.73 -0.68
CA PHE A 165 -5.88 1.25 0.69
C PHE A 165 -4.69 1.71 1.54
N LEU A 166 -3.45 1.48 1.08
CA LEU A 166 -2.25 1.92 1.80
C LEU A 166 -2.21 3.45 1.97
N GLU A 167 -2.45 4.20 0.91
CA GLU A 167 -2.36 5.66 0.90
C GLU A 167 -3.43 6.35 1.75
N THR A 168 -4.62 5.76 1.85
CA THR A 168 -5.77 6.38 2.52
C THR A 168 -5.96 5.90 3.96
N THR A 169 -5.43 4.73 4.31
CA THR A 169 -5.56 4.17 5.67
C THR A 169 -4.32 4.34 6.53
N ARG A 170 -3.21 4.82 5.96
CA ARG A 170 -2.02 5.16 6.73
C ARG A 170 -2.28 6.22 7.81
N SER A 171 -1.36 6.29 8.77
CA SER A 171 -1.26 7.44 9.64
C SER A 171 -0.69 8.63 8.90
N PHE A 172 -1.35 9.78 9.01
CA PHE A 172 -0.83 11.07 8.53
C PHE A 172 0.09 11.75 9.56
N ALA A 173 0.28 11.16 10.75
CA ALA A 173 1.23 11.66 11.75
C ALA A 173 2.70 11.41 11.35
N HIS A 174 2.93 10.54 10.39
CA HIS A 174 4.25 10.14 9.93
C HIS A 174 4.31 10.09 8.40
N ARG A 175 5.52 10.29 7.87
CA ARG A 175 5.82 10.11 6.46
C ARG A 175 5.49 8.67 6.03
N PHE A 176 4.74 8.55 4.94
CA PHE A 176 4.51 7.30 4.23
C PHE A 176 4.35 7.61 2.75
N ASP A 177 5.32 7.17 1.95
CA ASP A 177 5.31 7.34 0.50
C ASP A 177 5.59 5.99 -0.16
N ILE A 178 4.74 5.56 -1.08
CA ILE A 178 5.02 4.37 -1.89
C ILE A 178 6.13 4.74 -2.88
N VAL A 179 7.21 3.96 -2.89
CA VAL A 179 8.37 4.17 -3.76
C VAL A 179 8.29 3.22 -4.93
N ARG A 180 8.29 3.76 -6.14
CA ARG A 180 8.28 2.97 -7.38
C ARG A 180 9.68 2.83 -7.98
N ASP A 181 10.55 3.80 -7.70
CA ASP A 181 11.91 3.87 -8.22
C ASP A 181 12.84 4.59 -7.24
N THR A 182 14.13 4.24 -7.24
CA THR A 182 15.14 4.91 -6.38
C THR A 182 15.24 6.41 -6.61
N SER A 183 14.95 6.90 -7.82
CA SER A 183 14.99 8.33 -8.15
C SER A 183 13.91 9.15 -7.42
N GLU A 184 12.86 8.51 -6.89
CA GLU A 184 11.87 9.16 -6.03
C GLU A 184 12.41 9.44 -4.62
N ILE A 185 13.50 8.77 -4.22
CA ILE A 185 14.16 8.95 -2.93
C ILE A 185 15.25 10.01 -3.07
N GLN A 186 15.01 11.20 -2.53
CA GLN A 186 15.99 12.28 -2.55
C GLN A 186 16.75 12.37 -1.21
N PRO A 187 18.09 12.52 -1.25
CA PRO A 187 18.87 12.74 -0.03
C PRO A 187 18.55 14.10 0.58
N ARG A 188 18.74 14.23 1.89
CA ARG A 188 18.65 15.51 2.58
C ARG A 188 19.75 16.45 2.05
N PRO A 189 19.50 17.77 1.89
CA PRO A 189 20.56 18.70 1.53
C PRO A 189 21.63 18.80 2.63
N GLY A 190 22.89 19.06 2.24
CA GLY A 190 23.99 19.30 3.18
C GLY A 190 24.50 18.07 3.94
N LEU A 191 24.48 16.89 3.32
CA LEU A 191 25.13 15.69 3.89
C LEU A 191 26.65 15.84 3.83
N ASP A 192 27.33 15.35 4.86
CA ASP A 192 28.76 15.08 4.80
C ASP A 192 29.06 13.92 3.82
N ASP A 193 30.32 13.82 3.38
CA ASP A 193 30.74 12.84 2.37
C ASP A 193 30.49 11.39 2.80
N ALA A 194 30.62 11.06 4.09
CA ALA A 194 30.41 9.71 4.60
C ALA A 194 28.92 9.34 4.54
N THR A 195 28.04 10.26 4.95
CA THR A 195 26.58 10.07 4.91
C THR A 195 26.06 10.04 3.47
N ALA A 196 26.60 10.89 2.59
CA ALA A 196 26.28 10.86 1.16
C ALA A 196 26.72 9.54 0.50
N SER A 197 27.90 9.02 0.86
CA SER A 197 28.38 7.71 0.39
C SER A 197 27.48 6.58 0.87
N ARG A 198 27.07 6.57 2.16
CA ARG A 198 26.12 5.59 2.69
C ARG A 198 24.80 5.61 1.93
N PHE A 199 24.27 6.81 1.63
CA PHE A 199 23.05 6.95 0.85
C PHE A 199 23.19 6.36 -0.56
N SER A 200 24.27 6.72 -1.28
CA SER A 200 24.55 6.19 -2.62
C SER A 200 24.62 4.66 -2.62
N GLN A 201 25.36 4.08 -1.67
CA GLN A 201 25.48 2.62 -1.56
C GLN A 201 24.14 1.94 -1.30
N ALA A 202 23.26 2.57 -0.50
CA ALA A 202 21.91 2.05 -0.29
C ALA A 202 21.08 2.11 -1.59
N MET A 203 21.13 3.22 -2.32
CA MET A 203 20.43 3.34 -3.61
C MET A 203 20.94 2.33 -4.64
N ASP A 204 22.25 2.11 -4.72
CA ASP A 204 22.84 1.11 -5.63
C ASP A 204 22.40 -0.33 -5.24
N ARG A 205 22.37 -0.64 -3.94
CA ARG A 205 21.94 -1.95 -3.43
C ARG A 205 20.48 -2.24 -3.78
N TYR A 206 19.59 -1.27 -3.59
CA TYR A 206 18.15 -1.47 -3.74
C TYR A 206 17.60 -1.08 -5.11
N GLY A 207 18.37 -0.39 -5.96
CA GLY A 207 17.91 0.05 -7.29
C GLY A 207 17.44 -1.08 -8.21
N ARG A 208 17.98 -2.30 -8.03
CA ARG A 208 17.51 -3.49 -8.78
C ARG A 208 16.28 -4.15 -8.16
N VAL A 209 16.06 -3.93 -6.87
CA VAL A 209 15.03 -4.60 -6.07
C VAL A 209 13.74 -3.77 -6.01
N LEU A 210 13.88 -2.44 -5.98
CA LEU A 210 12.77 -1.51 -6.05
C LEU A 210 12.15 -1.60 -7.44
N GLN A 211 10.95 -2.12 -7.47
CA GLN A 211 10.12 -2.24 -8.65
C GLN A 211 8.76 -1.64 -8.32
N PRO A 212 8.05 -1.09 -9.32
CA PRO A 212 6.66 -0.71 -9.14
C PRO A 212 5.85 -1.89 -8.57
N PRO A 213 4.83 -1.61 -7.74
CA PRO A 213 3.93 -2.64 -7.24
C PRO A 213 3.37 -3.51 -8.37
N THR A 214 3.49 -4.82 -8.21
CA THR A 214 2.92 -5.81 -9.14
C THR A 214 2.13 -6.85 -8.34
N LEU A 215 1.13 -7.45 -8.98
CA LEU A 215 0.36 -8.55 -8.41
C LEU A 215 0.81 -9.85 -9.06
N THR A 216 0.82 -10.92 -8.27
CA THR A 216 1.11 -12.29 -8.72
C THR A 216 0.05 -13.25 -8.18
N GLY A 217 -0.12 -14.38 -8.88
CA GLY A 217 -1.09 -15.41 -8.53
C GLY A 217 -2.47 -15.22 -9.18
N SER A 218 -3.36 -16.18 -8.95
CA SER A 218 -4.73 -16.21 -9.47
C SER A 218 -5.79 -16.09 -8.37
N GLY A 219 -5.42 -15.54 -7.21
CA GLY A 219 -6.24 -15.49 -6.00
C GLY A 219 -5.83 -16.56 -4.97
N PRO A 220 -5.57 -16.18 -3.69
CA PRO A 220 -5.32 -14.81 -3.23
C PRO A 220 -4.09 -14.22 -3.93
N TRP A 221 -4.15 -12.94 -4.28
CA TRP A 221 -3.06 -12.25 -4.97
C TRP A 221 -2.01 -11.76 -4.00
N GLN A 222 -0.76 -11.87 -4.39
CA GLN A 222 0.38 -11.38 -3.62
C GLN A 222 0.96 -10.14 -4.30
N ALA A 223 1.25 -9.11 -3.51
CA ALA A 223 1.96 -7.91 -3.94
C ALA A 223 3.12 -7.61 -3.01
N ALA A 224 4.25 -7.21 -3.59
CA ALA A 224 5.32 -6.54 -2.87
C ALA A 224 5.24 -5.05 -3.16
N VAL A 225 5.10 -4.24 -2.11
CA VAL A 225 5.10 -2.77 -2.19
C VAL A 225 6.27 -2.24 -1.40
N TYR A 226 7.06 -1.37 -2.01
CA TYR A 226 8.11 -0.65 -1.31
C TYR A 226 7.61 0.72 -0.88
N ALA A 227 7.94 1.13 0.34
CA ALA A 227 7.52 2.42 0.87
C ALA A 227 8.58 3.03 1.76
N LEU A 228 8.61 4.36 1.82
CA LEU A 228 9.31 5.10 2.86
C LEU A 228 8.36 5.27 4.04
N ARG A 229 8.72 4.77 5.20
CA ARG A 229 7.99 4.99 6.46
C ARG A 229 8.90 5.74 7.41
N LYS A 230 8.53 6.98 7.77
CA LYS A 230 9.44 7.93 8.45
C LYS A 230 10.72 8.15 7.61
N GLN A 231 11.84 7.56 8.05
CA GLN A 231 13.13 7.59 7.35
C GLN A 231 13.62 6.18 6.98
N SER A 232 12.77 5.16 7.05
CA SER A 232 13.15 3.79 6.71
C SER A 232 12.55 3.38 5.37
N LEU A 233 13.33 2.67 4.56
CA LEU A 233 12.80 1.94 3.40
C LEU A 233 12.28 0.60 3.89
N VAL A 234 11.00 0.34 3.66
CA VAL A 234 10.32 -0.90 4.04
C VAL A 234 9.75 -1.61 2.82
N ARG A 235 9.66 -2.93 2.91
CA ARG A 235 8.92 -3.80 2.00
C ARG A 235 7.66 -4.30 2.70
N LEU A 236 6.53 -4.12 2.04
CA LEU A 236 5.23 -4.61 2.46
C LEU A 236 4.88 -5.81 1.57
N ASP A 237 4.87 -7.00 2.15
CA ASP A 237 4.40 -8.22 1.50
C ASP A 237 2.91 -8.39 1.81
N LEU A 238 2.07 -8.07 0.84
CA LEU A 238 0.63 -7.96 0.98
C LEU A 238 -0.07 -9.12 0.29
N THR A 239 -1.16 -9.59 0.90
CA THR A 239 -2.08 -10.58 0.33
C THR A 239 -3.46 -9.94 0.20
N LEU A 240 -4.01 -9.96 -1.02
CA LEU A 240 -5.34 -9.50 -1.37
C LEU A 240 -6.22 -10.72 -1.70
N THR A 241 -7.35 -10.85 -1.02
CA THR A 241 -8.36 -11.88 -1.29
C THR A 241 -9.45 -11.39 -2.25
N ASP A 242 -10.26 -12.31 -2.78
CA ASP A 242 -11.36 -12.02 -3.72
C ASP A 242 -12.42 -11.06 -3.16
N ASP A 243 -12.63 -11.07 -1.84
CA ASP A 243 -13.58 -10.21 -1.13
C ASP A 243 -12.99 -8.82 -0.79
N GLY A 244 -11.74 -8.56 -1.18
CA GLY A 244 -11.04 -7.30 -0.90
C GLY A 244 -10.40 -7.22 0.47
N ALA A 245 -10.29 -8.32 1.23
CA ALA A 245 -9.49 -8.30 2.45
C ALA A 245 -7.99 -8.16 2.11
N ILE A 246 -7.32 -7.27 2.82
CA ILE A 246 -5.88 -7.03 2.68
C ILE A 246 -5.22 -7.39 4.00
N THR A 247 -4.24 -8.29 3.93
CA THR A 247 -3.36 -8.63 5.05
C THR A 247 -1.92 -8.48 4.57
N GLY A 248 -0.96 -8.43 5.51
CA GLY A 248 0.42 -8.42 5.09
C GLY A 248 1.43 -8.33 6.23
N LYS A 249 2.68 -8.35 5.83
CA LYS A 249 3.85 -8.25 6.70
C LYS A 249 4.74 -7.11 6.22
N GLU A 250 5.28 -6.35 7.17
CA GLU A 250 6.29 -5.32 6.92
C GLU A 250 7.68 -5.87 7.23
N THR A 251 8.65 -5.58 6.36
CA THR A 251 10.07 -5.87 6.56
C THR A 251 10.87 -4.60 6.33
N VAL A 252 11.66 -4.17 7.32
CA VAL A 252 12.56 -3.02 7.17
C VAL A 252 13.78 -3.44 6.36
N LEU A 253 14.03 -2.76 5.24
CA LEU A 253 15.17 -3.03 4.36
C LEU A 253 16.36 -2.16 4.70
N GLU A 254 16.14 -0.85 4.84
CA GLU A 254 17.19 0.11 5.21
C GLU A 254 16.63 1.08 6.26
N PRO A 255 17.07 0.96 7.52
CA PRO A 255 16.69 1.91 8.56
C PRO A 255 17.45 3.23 8.42
N ASP A 256 16.83 4.31 8.88
CA ASP A 256 17.47 5.63 9.06
C ASP A 256 18.21 6.16 7.82
N LEU A 257 17.53 6.14 6.68
CA LEU A 257 17.99 6.79 5.47
C LEU A 257 18.11 8.31 5.69
N PRO A 258 19.20 8.95 5.20
CA PRO A 258 19.43 10.38 5.35
C PRO A 258 18.58 11.21 4.37
N ILE A 259 17.25 11.08 4.46
CA ILE A 259 16.26 11.78 3.64
C ILE A 259 15.58 12.90 4.43
N PRO A 260 15.04 13.95 3.76
CA PRO A 260 14.26 14.99 4.43
C PRO A 260 13.10 14.40 5.22
N TYR A 261 12.86 14.94 6.41
CA TYR A 261 11.65 14.64 7.17
C TYR A 261 10.56 15.63 6.75
N THR A 262 9.67 15.18 5.86
CA THR A 262 8.48 15.92 5.44
C THR A 262 7.25 15.17 5.90
N LEU A 263 6.32 15.88 6.55
CA LEU A 263 5.00 15.38 6.92
C LEU A 263 3.97 15.78 5.88
#